data_AF-A0A8T0WN96-F1
#
_entry.id   AF-A0A8T0WN96-F1
#
_cell.length_a   1.000
_cell.length_b   1.000
_cell.length_c   1.000
_cell.angle_alpha   90.00
_cell.angle_beta   90.00
_cell.angle_gamma   90.00
#
_symmetry.space_group_name_H-M   'P 1'
#
loop_
_entity.id
_entity.type
_entity.pdbx_description
1 polymer ?
#
loop_
_entity_poly.entity_id
_entity_poly.type
_entity_poly.pdbx_seq_one_letter_code
_entity_poly.pdbx_strand_id
1 'polypeptide(L)' 'MSQAWVISFQRKAKAWEIWKQRNGYIFRNKIPSFQAWKTCFIDTIKWQLLRCKESEHSVVLAWLDSI' A
#
# COMPACT_ATOMS: atom_id res chain seq x y z
N MET A 1 -7.56 14.88 9.85
CA MET A 1 -7.58 14.83 8.37
C MET A 1 -9.00 14.51 7.88
N SER A 2 -9.39 14.79 6.62
CA SER A 2 -10.70 14.36 6.12
C SER A 2 -10.64 12.88 5.67
N GLN A 3 -11.70 12.12 5.93
CA GLN A 3 -11.85 10.70 5.54
C GLN A 3 -11.55 10.46 4.05
N ALA A 4 -11.85 11.45 3.20
CA ALA A 4 -11.64 11.40 1.76
C ALA A 4 -10.15 11.31 1.36
N TRP A 5 -9.25 11.91 2.14
CA TRP A 5 -7.82 11.89 1.83
C TRP A 5 -7.22 10.50 2.05
N VAL A 6 -7.58 9.84 3.16
CA VAL A 6 -7.15 8.47 3.50
C VAL A 6 -7.61 7.48 2.42
N ILE A 7 -8.86 7.60 1.96
CA ILE A 7 -9.43 6.73 0.92
C ILE A 7 -8.71 6.94 -0.43
N SER A 8 -8.47 8.20 -0.82
CA SER A 8 -7.75 8.52 -2.06
C SER A 8 -6.33 7.96 -2.05
N PHE A 9 -5.64 8.12 -0.93
CA PHE A 9 -4.29 7.60 -0.71
C PHE A 9 -4.22 6.07 -0.84
N GLN A 10 -5.12 5.34 -0.14
CA GLN A 10 -5.18 3.88 -0.23
C GLN A 10 -5.45 3.38 -1.65
N ARG A 11 -6.36 4.03 -2.39
CA ARG A 11 -6.69 3.64 -3.78
C ARG A 11 -5.48 3.77 -4.69
N LYS A 12 -4.72 4.86 -4.57
CA LYS A 12 -3.50 5.08 -5.35
C LYS A 12 -2.44 4.02 -5.05
N ALA A 13 -2.21 3.70 -3.77
CA ALA A 13 -1.27 2.66 -3.38
C ALA A 13 -1.69 1.28 -3.92
N LYS A 14 -2.97 0.92 -3.85
CA LYS A 14 -3.48 -0.35 -4.42
C LYS A 14 -3.21 -0.45 -5.93
N ALA A 15 -3.60 0.58 -6.69
CA ALA A 15 -3.40 0.61 -8.15
C ALA A 15 -1.92 0.57 -8.54
N TRP A 16 -1.09 1.30 -7.81
CA TRP A 16 0.37 1.31 -8.00
C TRP A 16 0.99 -0.07 -7.80
N GLU A 17 0.61 -0.79 -6.75
CA GLU A 17 1.13 -2.12 -6.51
C GLU A 17 0.67 -3.13 -7.58
N ILE A 18 -0.57 -3.04 -8.06
CA ILE A 18 -1.05 -3.89 -9.18
C ILE A 18 -0.20 -3.65 -10.43
N TRP A 19 0.06 -2.38 -10.76
CA TRP A 19 0.92 -2.02 -11.88
C TRP A 19 2.34 -2.58 -11.73
N LYS A 20 2.93 -2.51 -10.53
CA LYS A 20 4.26 -3.09 -10.26
C LYS A 20 4.27 -4.62 -10.38
N GLN A 21 3.24 -5.32 -9.92
CA GLN A 21 3.14 -6.78 -10.07
C GLN A 21 3.11 -7.18 -11.56
N ARG A 22 2.29 -6.50 -12.37
CA ARG A 22 2.20 -6.72 -13.83
C ARG A 22 3.55 -6.46 -14.52
N ASN A 23 4.25 -5.40 -14.14
CA ASN A 23 5.58 -5.11 -14.70
C ASN A 23 6.64 -6.11 -14.23
N GLY A 24 6.54 -6.60 -13.00
CA GLY A 24 7.39 -7.69 -12.50
C GLY A 24 7.26 -8.96 -13.34
N TYR A 25 6.04 -9.28 -13.77
CA TYR A 25 5.80 -10.39 -14.69
C TYR A 25 6.45 -10.16 -16.06
N ILE A 26 6.17 -9.02 -16.69
CA ILE A 26 6.66 -8.71 -18.06
C ILE A 26 8.19 -8.64 -18.10
N PHE A 27 8.82 -7.92 -17.16
CA PHE A 27 10.24 -7.56 -17.26
C PHE A 27 11.17 -8.46 -16.44
N ARG A 28 10.64 -9.24 -15.49
CA ARG A 28 11.45 -10.01 -14.53
C ARG A 28 10.98 -11.45 -14.35
N ASN A 29 10.00 -11.89 -15.14
CA ASN A 29 9.36 -13.21 -15.02
C ASN A 29 8.90 -13.53 -13.58
N LYS A 30 8.52 -12.51 -12.80
CA LYS A 30 7.98 -12.70 -11.45
C LYS A 30 6.51 -13.03 -11.56
N ILE A 31 6.11 -14.19 -11.05
CA ILE A 31 4.70 -14.61 -11.01
C ILE A 31 3.96 -13.73 -10.00
N PRO A 32 2.94 -12.96 -10.42
CA PRO A 32 2.11 -12.20 -9.51
C PRO A 32 1.35 -13.12 -8.56
N SER A 33 1.23 -12.72 -7.29
CA SER A 33 0.33 -13.39 -6.35
C SER A 33 -0.36 -12.35 -5.47
N PHE A 34 -1.54 -12.70 -4.96
CA PHE A 34 -2.26 -11.85 -4.02
C PHE A 34 -1.42 -11.55 -2.78
N GLN A 35 -0.69 -12.56 -2.26
CA GLN A 35 0.18 -12.40 -1.09
C GLN A 35 1.35 -11.44 -1.37
N ALA A 36 1.99 -11.55 -2.54
CA ALA A 36 3.08 -10.65 -2.93
C ALA A 36 2.57 -9.21 -3.09
N TRP A 37 1.42 -9.03 -3.73
CA TRP A 37 0.77 -7.73 -3.83
C TRP A 37 0.42 -7.14 -2.46
N LYS A 38 -0.19 -7.94 -1.57
CA LYS A 38 -0.59 -7.50 -0.22
C LYS A 38 0.62 -7.07 0.60
N THR A 39 1.70 -7.83 0.56
CA THR A 39 2.96 -7.52 1.25
C THR A 39 3.53 -6.18 0.76
N CYS A 40 3.68 -6.01 -0.56
CA CYS A 40 4.18 -4.76 -1.12
C CYS A 40 3.24 -3.57 -0.86
N PHE A 41 1.93 -3.80 -0.81
CA PHE A 41 0.95 -2.77 -0.46
C PHE A 41 1.13 -2.29 0.98
N ILE A 42 1.23 -3.21 1.95
CA ILE A 42 1.46 -2.88 3.36
C ILE A 42 2.77 -2.08 3.50
N ASP A 43 3.85 -2.52 2.85
CA ASP A 43 5.13 -1.82 2.88
C ASP A 43 5.01 -0.41 2.30
N THR A 44 4.35 -0.24 1.15
CA THR A 44 4.12 1.07 0.55
C THR A 44 3.33 1.99 1.48
N ILE A 45 2.30 1.49 2.18
CA ILE A 45 1.57 2.29 3.17
C ILE A 45 2.50 2.71 4.32
N LYS A 46 3.31 1.79 4.87
CA LYS A 46 4.28 2.08 5.94
C LYS A 46 5.28 3.16 5.52
N TRP A 47 5.84 3.08 4.31
CA TRP A 47 6.77 4.08 3.76
C TRP A 47 6.15 5.46 3.60
N GLN A 48 4.89 5.52 3.22
CA GLN A 48 4.16 6.78 3.07
C GLN A 48 3.77 7.37 4.41
N LEU A 49 3.51 6.52 5.41
CA LEU A 49 3.20 6.93 6.77
C LEU A 49 4.35 7.75 7.38
N LEU A 50 5.61 7.41 7.07
CA LEU A 50 6.79 8.20 7.45
C LEU A 50 6.76 9.65 6.92
N ARG A 51 5.91 9.96 5.93
CA ARG A 51 5.71 11.31 5.37
C ARG A 51 4.47 12.00 5.93
N CYS A 52 3.68 11.30 6.73
CA CYS A 52 2.49 11.80 7.40
C CYS A 52 2.79 12.20 8.84
N LYS A 53 1.92 13.03 9.43
CA LYS A 53 2.01 13.41 10.84
C LYS A 53 1.94 12.18 11.75
N GLU A 54 2.81 12.12 12.74
CA GLU A 54 2.92 11.00 13.69
C GLU A 54 1.61 10.69 14.43
N SER A 55 0.80 11.72 14.68
CA SER A 55 -0.54 11.59 15.29
C SER A 55 -1.48 10.67 14.51
N GLU A 56 -1.24 10.45 13.22
CA GLU A 56 -2.07 9.61 12.34
C GLU A 56 -1.51 8.18 12.20
N HIS A 57 -0.31 7.92 12.73
CA HIS A 57 0.38 6.64 12.52
C HIS A 57 -0.34 5.48 13.20
N SER A 58 -0.74 5.68 14.45
CA SER A 58 -1.39 4.64 15.26
C SER A 58 -2.68 4.11 14.62
N VAL A 59 -3.52 4.99 14.08
CA VAL A 59 -4.78 4.61 13.42
C VAL A 59 -4.52 3.81 12.14
N VAL A 60 -3.53 4.23 11.35
CA VAL A 60 -3.19 3.53 10.09
C VAL A 60 -2.53 2.18 10.37
N LEU A 61 -1.64 2.08 11.37
CA LEU A 61 -0.99 0.83 11.75
C LEU A 61 -2.00 -0.17 12.32
N ALA A 62 -2.91 0.26 13.21
CA ALA A 62 -3.97 -0.60 13.73
C ALA A 62 -4.87 -1.14 12.61
N TRP A 63 -5.19 -0.32 11.61
CA TRP A 63 -5.91 -0.77 10.42
C TRP A 63 -5.10 -1.79 9.60
N LEU A 64 -3.80 -1.56 9.38
CA LEU A 64 -2.92 -2.49 8.66
C LEU A 64 -2.80 -3.85 9.36
N ASP A 65 -2.82 -3.88 10.70
CA ASP A 65 -2.75 -5.12 11.46
C ASP A 65 -4.06 -5.93 11.40
N SER A 66 -5.18 -5.28 11.05
CA SER A 66 -6.50 -5.92 10.91
C SER A 66 -6.77 -6.54 9.54
N ILE A 67 -5.90 -6.34 8.54
CA ILE A 67 -6.13 -6.76 7.15
C ILE A 67 -5.30 -7.96 6.73
#